data_AF-A0A0C3LG08-F1
#
_entry.id   AF-A0A0C3LG08-F1
#
_cell.length_a   1.000
_cell.length_b   1.000
_cell.length_c   1.000
_cell.angle_alpha   90.00
_cell.angle_beta   90.00
_cell.angle_gamma   90.00
#
_symmetry.space_group_name_H-M   'P 1'
#
loop_
_entity.id
_entity.type
_entity.pdbx_description
1 polymer ?
#
loop_
_entity_poly.entity_id
_entity_poly.type
_entity_poly.pdbx_seq_one_letter_code
_entity_poly.pdbx_strand_id
1 'polypeptide(L)'
;MVIWLEQQEAADIFDAYLTWATHVRTPPLPRMHQSEALDHSDDFEGSDQEIEGPKSIAINSGARGNSSSYLQTSVHIAKKAPLVDIPIPVIQQHFGIPDLVSSLNMYILGLAACHPSLRVFRISSFDVLNVYKRATLVVPPSAPGIPLWEDRIKATPTKVDNVLSRLGARPFFDTVLVKTPARSKYRYRVTRIRVIFELPVSVATLDPQPILAYVEWFTEFKATRHPSRMFEVSKVLGRDRQPVGEVISLSQVVRSCHLIPKWEDNLRAPLDFALDTFTEFLVNDFLDLHAYCSL
;
A
#
# COMPACT_ATOMS: atom_id res chain seq x y z
N MET A 1 27.21 1.94 30.11
CA MET A 1 28.29 2.23 29.13
C MET A 1 27.89 1.93 27.69
N VAL A 2 26.97 0.98 27.43
CA VAL A 2 26.50 0.63 26.06
C VAL A 2 25.54 1.66 25.45
N ILE A 3 24.67 2.29 26.26
CA ILE A 3 23.66 3.25 25.78
C ILE A 3 24.26 4.46 25.07
N TRP A 4 25.40 4.98 25.56
CA TRP A 4 26.07 6.12 24.93
C TRP A 4 26.63 5.75 23.56
N LEU A 5 27.15 4.53 23.42
CA LEU A 5 27.69 4.03 22.16
C LEU A 5 26.55 3.78 21.16
N GLU A 6 25.43 3.21 21.60
CA GLU A 6 24.22 3.04 20.77
C GLU A 6 23.65 4.38 20.29
N GLN A 7 23.64 5.40 21.16
CA GLN A 7 23.21 6.76 20.81
C GLN A 7 24.16 7.41 19.79
N GLN A 8 25.47 7.27 19.98
CA GLN A 8 26.47 7.78 19.05
C GLN A 8 26.34 7.09 17.69
N GLU A 9 26.23 5.77 17.66
CA GLU A 9 26.01 5.01 16.42
C GLU A 9 24.70 5.40 15.72
N ALA A 10 23.62 5.65 16.46
CA ALA A 10 22.37 6.12 15.87
C ALA A 10 22.52 7.52 15.24
N ALA A 11 23.26 8.42 15.90
CA ALA A 11 23.56 9.74 15.36
C ALA A 11 24.44 9.64 14.10
N ASP A 12 25.47 8.80 14.12
CA ASP A 12 26.38 8.59 13.00
C ASP A 12 25.64 7.97 11.80
N ILE A 13 24.73 7.00 12.02
CA ILE A 13 23.89 6.42 10.97
C ILE A 13 22.94 7.47 10.38
N PHE A 14 22.34 8.32 11.22
CA PHE A 14 21.45 9.37 10.74
C PHE A 14 22.20 10.42 9.92
N ASP A 15 23.39 10.83 10.35
CA ASP A 15 24.24 11.77 9.61
C ASP A 15 24.71 11.18 8.26
N ALA A 16 25.07 9.89 8.25
CA ALA A 16 25.37 9.17 7.02
C ALA A 16 24.15 9.12 6.07
N TYR A 17 22.95 8.89 6.61
CA TYR A 17 21.70 8.93 5.83
C TYR A 17 21.45 10.32 5.23
N LEU A 18 21.59 11.39 6.02
CA LEU A 18 21.41 12.76 5.54
C LEU A 18 22.44 13.12 4.46
N THR A 19 23.70 12.71 4.65
CA THR A 19 24.77 12.92 3.67
C THR A 19 24.46 12.20 2.35
N TRP A 20 24.03 10.94 2.41
CA TRP A 20 23.59 10.19 1.24
C TRP A 20 22.38 10.84 0.55
N ALA A 21 21.34 11.18 1.32
CA ALA A 21 20.10 11.76 0.79
C ALA A 21 20.30 13.14 0.14
N THR A 22 21.25 13.93 0.64
CA THR A 22 21.61 15.24 0.08
C THR A 22 22.48 15.11 -1.16
N HIS A 23 23.43 14.17 -1.21
CA HIS A 23 24.28 13.94 -2.38
C HIS A 23 23.50 13.43 -3.59
N VAL A 24 22.49 12.58 -3.40
CA VAL A 24 21.65 12.07 -4.51
C VAL A 24 20.82 13.17 -5.18
N ARG A 25 20.58 14.30 -4.49
CA ARG A 25 19.80 15.43 -5.04
C ARG A 25 20.62 16.41 -5.90
N THR A 26 21.92 16.21 -6.05
CA THR A 26 22.78 17.03 -6.92
C THR A 26 23.69 16.18 -7.78
N PRO A 27 23.44 16.20 -9.11
CA PRO A 27 24.47 16.71 -10.00
C PRO A 27 23.95 17.93 -10.77
N PRO A 28 24.73 19.02 -10.88
CA PRO A 28 24.47 20.04 -11.89
C PRO A 28 24.68 19.40 -13.26
N LEU A 29 23.62 19.30 -14.07
CA LEU A 29 23.73 18.98 -15.49
C LEU A 29 24.63 20.03 -16.17
N PRO A 30 25.74 19.65 -16.82
CA PRO A 30 26.38 20.53 -17.78
C PRO A 30 25.48 20.60 -19.02
N ARG A 31 25.01 21.80 -19.34
CA ARG A 31 24.48 22.12 -20.67
C ARG A 31 25.58 21.88 -21.70
N MET A 32 25.43 20.87 -22.57
CA MET A 32 26.11 20.86 -23.87
C MET A 32 25.25 20.17 -24.95
N HIS A 33 24.82 21.01 -25.89
CA HIS A 33 24.67 20.85 -27.34
C HIS A 33 23.99 19.63 -27.99
N GLN A 34 23.05 20.00 -28.87
CA GLN A 34 22.48 19.26 -30.00
C GLN A 34 23.51 18.44 -30.80
N SER A 35 23.19 17.17 -31.10
CA SER A 35 23.20 16.64 -32.48
C SER A 35 22.57 15.23 -32.54
N GLU A 36 21.51 15.15 -33.36
CA GLU A 36 21.21 14.08 -34.34
C GLU A 36 20.84 12.65 -33.89
N ALA A 37 19.52 12.41 -33.99
CA ALA A 37 18.85 11.33 -34.73
C ALA A 37 19.37 9.88 -34.61
N LEU A 38 18.61 9.04 -33.91
CA LEU A 38 18.23 7.74 -34.45
C LEU A 38 16.73 7.47 -34.21
N ASP A 39 16.10 7.18 -35.34
CA ASP A 39 14.71 6.93 -35.63
C ASP A 39 14.30 5.54 -35.13
N HIS A 40 13.22 5.46 -34.35
CA HIS A 40 12.39 4.26 -34.32
C HIS A 40 10.97 4.63 -33.92
N SER A 41 10.13 4.71 -34.94
CA SER A 41 8.68 4.89 -34.91
C SER A 41 7.94 3.65 -34.41
N ASP A 42 6.64 3.86 -34.20
CA ASP A 42 5.52 2.90 -34.01
C ASP A 42 5.13 2.72 -32.53
N ASP A 43 3.92 3.03 -32.06
CA ASP A 43 2.72 3.58 -32.68
C ASP A 43 1.85 4.22 -31.57
N PHE A 44 1.30 5.39 -31.87
CA PHE A 44 0.40 6.16 -31.00
C PHE A 44 -0.98 6.24 -31.65
N GLU A 45 -1.99 5.60 -31.05
CA GLU A 45 -3.41 6.00 -31.12
C GLU A 45 -4.09 5.53 -29.81
N GLY A 46 -4.86 6.31 -29.06
CA GLY A 46 -5.30 7.67 -29.22
C GLY A 46 -6.30 8.06 -28.12
N SER A 47 -6.63 9.35 -28.13
CA SER A 47 -7.67 10.08 -27.40
C SER A 47 -7.40 10.51 -25.95
N ASP A 48 -6.91 11.74 -25.86
CA ASP A 48 -7.12 12.65 -24.76
C ASP A 48 -8.62 12.81 -24.43
N GLN A 49 -8.94 12.67 -23.16
CA GLN A 49 -10.00 13.48 -22.55
C GLN A 49 -9.37 14.25 -21.40
N GLU A 50 -9.43 15.58 -21.49
CA GLU A 50 -9.17 16.50 -20.39
C GLU A 50 -9.99 16.08 -19.16
N ILE A 51 -9.32 15.57 -18.13
CA ILE A 51 -9.96 15.29 -16.85
C ILE A 51 -9.79 16.54 -15.99
N GLU A 52 -10.89 17.26 -15.76
CA GLU A 52 -11.04 18.26 -14.72
C GLU A 52 -10.34 17.80 -13.43
N GLY A 53 -9.53 18.69 -12.83
CA GLY A 53 -8.76 18.41 -11.64
C GLY A 53 -9.58 17.74 -10.51
N PRO A 54 -9.00 16.81 -9.74
CA PRO A 54 -9.74 16.02 -8.77
C PRO A 54 -10.30 16.91 -7.65
N LYS A 55 -11.63 17.05 -7.58
CA LYS A 55 -12.32 17.55 -6.38
C LYS A 55 -12.26 16.47 -5.28
N SER A 56 -11.63 16.84 -4.17
CA SER A 56 -11.31 16.06 -2.98
C SER A 56 -12.53 15.47 -2.26
N ILE A 57 -12.44 14.19 -1.87
CA ILE A 57 -13.24 13.62 -0.79
C ILE A 57 -12.26 13.26 0.33
N ALA A 58 -12.28 14.01 1.43
CA ALA A 58 -11.50 13.71 2.63
C ALA A 58 -12.34 12.78 3.52
N ILE A 59 -11.92 11.52 3.65
CA ILE A 59 -12.58 10.57 4.55
C ILE A 59 -12.05 10.83 5.96
N ASN A 60 -12.70 11.73 6.70
CA ASN A 60 -12.41 11.97 8.11
C ASN A 60 -13.26 11.02 8.97
N SER A 61 -12.62 10.07 9.64
CA SER A 61 -13.25 9.28 10.70
C SER A 61 -13.63 10.20 11.86
N GLY A 62 -14.93 10.30 12.15
CA GLY A 62 -15.48 11.19 13.17
C GLY A 62 -14.94 10.88 14.57
N ALA A 63 -14.13 11.80 15.09
CA ALA A 63 -13.93 12.02 16.50
C ALA A 63 -13.91 13.54 16.75
N ARG A 64 -14.95 14.07 17.39
CA ARG A 64 -15.00 15.46 17.85
C ARG A 64 -13.96 15.63 18.97
N GLY A 65 -12.82 16.21 18.62
CA GLY A 65 -11.82 16.72 19.53
C GLY A 65 -10.88 17.65 18.77
N ASN A 66 -10.83 18.93 19.15
CA ASN A 66 -9.91 19.93 18.59
C ASN A 66 -8.46 19.56 18.96
N SER A 67 -7.84 18.66 18.20
CA SER A 67 -6.39 18.44 18.22
C SER A 67 -5.93 17.55 17.05
N SER A 68 -5.21 18.17 16.11
CA SER A 68 -4.24 17.55 15.21
C SER A 68 -4.74 16.81 13.94
N SER A 69 -5.29 17.55 12.98
CA SER A 69 -5.41 17.10 11.58
C SER A 69 -4.06 16.84 10.89
N TYR A 70 -2.93 17.15 11.53
CA TYR A 70 -1.57 16.97 11.00
C TYR A 70 -0.95 15.59 11.26
N LEU A 71 -1.67 14.63 11.87
CA LEU A 71 -1.10 13.33 12.28
C LEU A 71 -1.67 12.10 11.55
N GLN A 72 -2.61 12.29 10.63
CA GLN A 72 -3.27 11.18 9.96
C GLN A 72 -3.13 11.27 8.45
N THR A 73 -2.62 10.20 7.85
CA THR A 73 -2.65 10.00 6.41
C THR A 73 -4.10 10.08 5.91
N SER A 74 -4.37 11.00 4.99
CA SER A 74 -5.67 11.03 4.30
C SER A 74 -5.58 10.29 2.97
N VAL A 75 -6.70 9.74 2.52
CA VAL A 75 -6.76 8.94 1.29
C VAL A 75 -7.55 9.66 0.22
N HIS A 76 -6.99 9.74 -0.98
CA HIS A 76 -7.63 10.22 -2.19
C HIS A 76 -7.75 9.10 -3.21
N ILE A 77 -8.93 8.97 -3.80
CA ILE A 77 -9.24 7.96 -4.79
C ILE A 77 -10.09 8.58 -5.90
N ALA A 78 -10.14 7.92 -7.06
CA ALA A 78 -11.03 8.34 -8.13
C ALA A 78 -12.48 8.32 -7.64
N LYS A 79 -13.31 9.29 -8.05
CA LYS A 79 -14.72 9.34 -7.65
C LYS A 79 -15.54 8.15 -8.15
N LYS A 80 -15.12 7.53 -9.25
CA LYS A 80 -15.74 6.35 -9.83
C LYS A 80 -14.68 5.27 -10.01
N ALA A 81 -15.04 4.04 -9.64
CA ALA A 81 -14.19 2.89 -9.87
C ALA A 81 -13.99 2.68 -11.39
N PRO A 82 -12.75 2.52 -11.87
CA PRO A 82 -12.48 2.23 -13.28
C PRO A 82 -12.86 0.80 -13.69
N LEU A 83 -12.99 -0.11 -12.72
CA LEU A 83 -13.45 -1.49 -12.90
C LEU A 83 -14.77 -1.62 -12.12
N VAL A 84 -15.87 -1.66 -12.85
CA VAL A 84 -17.23 -1.64 -12.28
C VAL A 84 -17.83 -3.04 -12.38
N ASP A 85 -18.62 -3.43 -11.38
CA ASP A 85 -19.38 -4.68 -11.35
C ASP A 85 -18.53 -5.95 -11.62
N ILE A 86 -17.34 -6.01 -11.03
CA ILE A 86 -16.44 -7.16 -11.21
C ILE A 86 -16.95 -8.32 -10.34
N PRO A 87 -17.25 -9.50 -10.92
CA PRO A 87 -17.70 -10.65 -10.14
C PRO A 87 -16.65 -11.09 -9.13
N ILE A 88 -17.07 -11.41 -7.92
CA ILE A 88 -16.16 -11.91 -6.88
C ILE A 88 -15.29 -13.09 -7.34
N PRO A 89 -15.77 -14.09 -8.10
CA PRO A 89 -14.93 -15.21 -8.54
C PRO A 89 -13.77 -14.75 -9.43
N VAL A 90 -14.00 -13.73 -10.27
CA VAL A 90 -12.97 -13.09 -11.09
C VAL A 90 -11.93 -12.42 -10.20
N ILE A 91 -12.36 -11.73 -9.15
CA ILE A 91 -11.44 -11.09 -8.18
C ILE A 91 -10.61 -12.16 -7.47
N GLN A 92 -11.26 -13.18 -6.92
CA GLN A 92 -10.58 -14.25 -6.20
C GLN A 92 -9.52 -14.94 -7.07
N GLN A 93 -9.84 -15.23 -8.33
CA GLN A 93 -8.95 -15.89 -9.26
C GLN A 93 -7.78 -15.00 -9.69
N HIS A 94 -8.05 -13.79 -10.18
CA HIS A 94 -7.03 -12.98 -10.86
C HIS A 94 -6.25 -12.07 -9.91
N PHE A 95 -6.86 -11.65 -8.80
CA PHE A 95 -6.16 -10.93 -7.75
C PHE A 95 -5.53 -11.88 -6.74
N GLY A 96 -5.78 -13.20 -6.87
CA GLY A 96 -5.25 -14.26 -5.99
C GLY A 96 -5.67 -14.07 -4.54
N ILE A 97 -6.99 -14.03 -4.31
CA ILE A 97 -7.63 -13.75 -3.02
C ILE A 97 -8.72 -14.79 -2.76
N PRO A 98 -8.39 -16.05 -2.44
CA PRO A 98 -9.38 -17.13 -2.37
C PRO A 98 -10.44 -16.93 -1.28
N ASP A 99 -10.11 -16.26 -0.18
CA ASP A 99 -10.92 -16.08 1.02
C ASP A 99 -11.64 -14.72 1.11
N LEU A 100 -11.69 -13.96 0.00
CA LEU A 100 -12.28 -12.62 -0.05
C LEU A 100 -13.68 -12.54 0.61
N VAL A 101 -14.57 -13.48 0.28
CA VAL A 101 -15.94 -13.51 0.82
C VAL A 101 -15.95 -13.69 2.34
N SER A 102 -15.12 -14.60 2.85
CA SER A 102 -14.99 -14.86 4.29
C SER A 102 -14.46 -13.64 5.02
N SER A 103 -13.37 -13.07 4.52
CA SER A 103 -12.68 -11.91 5.11
C SER A 103 -13.55 -10.64 5.07
N LEU A 104 -14.31 -10.44 3.99
CA LEU A 104 -15.24 -9.32 3.88
C LEU A 104 -16.47 -9.50 4.80
N ASN A 105 -17.02 -10.70 4.91
CA ASN A 105 -18.10 -10.97 5.86
C ASN A 105 -17.64 -10.80 7.33
N MET A 106 -16.40 -11.14 7.66
CA MET A 106 -15.82 -10.86 8.97
C MET A 106 -15.73 -9.35 9.25
N TYR A 107 -15.29 -8.57 8.26
CA TYR A 107 -15.30 -7.11 8.35
C TYR A 107 -16.71 -6.55 8.57
N ILE A 108 -17.70 -7.03 7.80
CA ILE A 108 -19.10 -6.61 7.91
C ILE A 108 -19.68 -6.94 9.30
N LEU A 109 -19.35 -8.10 9.87
CA LEU A 109 -19.75 -8.45 11.23
C LEU A 109 -19.15 -7.49 12.26
N GLY A 110 -17.87 -7.12 12.11
CA GLY A 110 -17.23 -6.11 12.95
C GLY A 110 -17.90 -4.74 12.82
N LEU A 111 -18.25 -4.34 11.60
CA LEU A 111 -18.93 -3.08 11.32
C LEU A 111 -20.29 -2.99 12.03
N ALA A 112 -21.07 -4.07 12.00
CA ALA A 112 -22.37 -4.17 12.68
C ALA A 112 -22.24 -4.14 14.21
N ALA A 113 -21.19 -4.78 14.75
CA ALA A 113 -20.92 -4.75 16.19
C ALA A 113 -20.60 -3.32 16.68
N CYS A 114 -19.91 -2.51 15.86
CA CYS A 114 -19.62 -1.11 16.18
C CYS A 114 -20.80 -0.17 15.94
N HIS A 115 -21.76 -0.54 15.10
CA HIS A 115 -22.90 0.30 14.73
C HIS A 115 -24.22 -0.49 14.82
N PRO A 116 -24.82 -0.64 16.03
CA PRO A 116 -26.01 -1.49 16.21
C PRO A 116 -27.24 -1.05 15.40
N SER A 117 -27.32 0.23 15.01
CA SER A 117 -28.40 0.77 14.19
C SER A 117 -28.21 0.54 12.68
N LEU A 118 -27.02 0.13 12.24
CA LEU A 118 -26.70 -0.08 10.84
C LEU A 118 -27.21 -1.47 10.41
N ARG A 119 -28.06 -1.49 9.38
CA ARG A 119 -28.44 -2.75 8.73
C ARG A 119 -27.31 -3.18 7.82
N VAL A 120 -26.81 -4.39 8.06
CA VAL A 120 -25.78 -5.01 7.22
C VAL A 120 -26.28 -6.31 6.60
N PHE A 121 -25.85 -6.58 5.38
CA PHE A 121 -26.11 -7.83 4.67
C PHE A 121 -24.81 -8.56 4.39
N ARG A 122 -24.85 -9.89 4.40
CA ARG A 122 -23.69 -10.71 4.04
C ARG A 122 -23.49 -10.72 2.53
N ILE A 123 -22.24 -10.81 2.13
CA ILE A 123 -21.84 -11.00 0.74
C ILE A 123 -21.76 -12.48 0.40
N SER A 124 -22.19 -12.81 -0.80
CA SER A 124 -22.13 -14.11 -1.44
C SER A 124 -21.07 -14.13 -2.54
N SER A 125 -20.62 -15.32 -2.95
CA SER A 125 -19.67 -15.48 -4.06
C SER A 125 -20.23 -15.07 -5.43
N PHE A 126 -21.54 -14.79 -5.54
CA PHE A 126 -22.17 -14.34 -6.78
C PHE A 126 -22.27 -12.82 -6.88
N ASP A 127 -21.89 -12.09 -5.83
CA ASP A 127 -21.95 -10.63 -5.84
C ASP A 127 -20.81 -10.03 -6.69
N VAL A 128 -20.99 -8.74 -7.00
CA VAL A 128 -20.05 -7.94 -7.79
C VAL A 128 -19.49 -6.79 -6.95
N LEU A 129 -18.26 -6.36 -7.24
CA LEU A 129 -17.59 -5.26 -6.56
C LEU A 129 -17.06 -4.21 -7.55
N ASN A 130 -17.07 -2.96 -7.09
CA ASN A 130 -16.42 -1.85 -7.77
C ASN A 130 -14.97 -1.73 -7.29
N VAL A 131 -14.02 -1.95 -8.20
CA VAL A 131 -12.59 -2.09 -7.89
C VAL A 131 -11.79 -0.90 -8.43
N TYR A 132 -10.89 -0.39 -7.59
CA TYR A 132 -9.97 0.69 -7.90
C TYR A 132 -8.57 0.15 -8.19
N LYS A 133 -7.94 0.73 -9.21
CA LYS A 133 -6.56 0.38 -9.60
C LYS A 133 -5.51 0.94 -8.65
N ARG A 134 -5.80 2.10 -8.04
CA ARG A 134 -4.85 2.85 -7.21
C ARG A 134 -5.57 3.76 -6.22
N ALA A 135 -4.87 4.11 -5.15
CA ALA A 135 -5.21 5.20 -4.25
C ALA A 135 -3.97 6.09 -4.03
N THR A 136 -4.20 7.36 -3.70
CA THR A 136 -3.16 8.32 -3.32
C THR A 136 -3.30 8.61 -1.84
N LEU A 137 -2.26 8.33 -1.09
CA LEU A 137 -2.11 8.63 0.32
C LEU A 137 -1.46 10.01 0.44
N VAL A 138 -2.06 10.90 1.21
CA VAL A 138 -1.45 12.17 1.58
C VAL A 138 -0.85 11.96 2.96
N VAL A 139 0.47 11.73 2.98
CA VAL A 139 1.18 11.40 4.21
C VAL A 139 1.61 12.69 4.90
N PRO A 140 1.33 12.85 6.20
CA PRO A 140 1.73 14.04 6.94
C PRO A 140 3.25 14.19 7.01
N PRO A 141 3.77 15.41 7.23
CA PRO A 141 5.20 15.62 7.35
C PRO A 141 5.74 14.98 8.64
N SER A 142 6.92 14.37 8.55
CA SER A 142 7.59 13.72 9.69
C SER A 142 8.29 14.72 10.64
N ALA A 143 8.60 15.93 10.17
CA ALA A 143 9.23 16.97 10.96
C ALA A 143 8.84 18.38 10.46
N PRO A 144 8.98 19.43 11.29
CA PRO A 144 8.77 20.81 10.86
C PRO A 144 9.63 21.17 9.64
N GLY A 145 9.04 21.84 8.66
CA GLY A 145 9.75 22.25 7.43
C GLY A 145 9.76 21.21 6.30
N ILE A 146 9.32 19.97 6.57
CA ILE A 146 9.07 18.97 5.53
C ILE A 146 7.66 19.18 4.97
N PRO A 147 7.45 19.21 3.64
CA PRO A 147 6.10 19.30 3.09
C PRO A 147 5.35 17.98 3.25
N LEU A 148 4.02 18.04 3.23
CA LEU A 148 3.22 16.84 2.95
C LEU A 148 3.61 16.29 1.58
N TRP A 149 3.46 14.98 1.39
CA TRP A 149 3.74 14.36 0.11
C TRP A 149 2.66 13.35 -0.28
N GLU A 150 2.54 13.15 -1.59
CA GLU A 150 1.63 12.17 -2.18
C GLU A 150 2.35 10.85 -2.41
N ASP A 151 1.81 9.80 -1.85
CA ASP A 151 2.29 8.44 -1.98
C ASP A 151 1.22 7.57 -2.66
N ARG A 152 1.56 6.99 -3.81
CA ARG A 152 0.58 6.29 -4.65
C ARG A 152 0.74 4.80 -4.49
N ILE A 153 -0.35 4.14 -4.10
CA ILE A 153 -0.44 2.69 -3.93
C ILE A 153 -1.32 2.08 -5.01
N LYS A 154 -0.95 0.90 -5.50
CA LYS A 154 -1.59 0.16 -6.58
C LYS A 154 -1.98 -1.26 -6.15
N ALA A 155 -3.07 -1.71 -6.72
CA ALA A 155 -3.63 -3.04 -6.52
C ALA A 155 -4.30 -3.50 -7.83
N THR A 156 -3.48 -3.92 -8.79
CA THR A 156 -3.93 -4.33 -10.13
C THR A 156 -3.29 -5.65 -10.55
N PRO A 157 -4.08 -6.66 -10.96
CA PRO A 157 -3.53 -7.85 -11.55
C PRO A 157 -3.09 -7.57 -12.99
N THR A 158 -2.49 -8.58 -13.61
CA THR A 158 -2.21 -8.59 -15.04
C THR A 158 -3.50 -8.44 -15.84
N LYS A 159 -3.42 -7.81 -17.01
CA LYS A 159 -4.48 -7.80 -18.01
C LYS A 159 -5.02 -9.20 -18.27
N VAL A 160 -6.34 -9.34 -18.22
CA VAL A 160 -7.06 -10.56 -18.59
C VAL A 160 -7.98 -10.19 -19.74
N ASP A 161 -7.85 -10.86 -20.87
CA ASP A 161 -8.68 -10.58 -22.02
C ASP A 161 -10.17 -10.80 -21.70
N ASN A 162 -11.02 -9.96 -22.29
CA ASN A 162 -12.47 -9.92 -22.09
C ASN A 162 -12.99 -9.55 -20.69
N VAL A 163 -12.19 -9.72 -19.63
CA VAL A 163 -12.62 -9.51 -18.24
C VAL A 163 -11.96 -8.29 -17.60
N LEU A 164 -10.64 -8.18 -17.70
CA LEU A 164 -9.82 -7.09 -17.16
C LEU A 164 -8.97 -6.45 -18.27
N SER A 165 -9.58 -6.24 -19.43
CA SER A 165 -8.90 -5.78 -20.65
C SER A 165 -8.33 -4.36 -20.53
N ARG A 166 -8.85 -3.55 -19.59
CA ARG A 166 -8.41 -2.17 -19.29
C ARG A 166 -7.17 -2.11 -18.38
N LEU A 167 -6.54 -3.24 -18.06
CA LEU A 167 -5.34 -3.29 -17.21
C LEU A 167 -4.05 -3.37 -18.02
N GLY A 168 -2.93 -3.12 -17.35
CA GLY A 168 -1.60 -3.23 -17.93
C GLY A 168 -1.11 -4.68 -17.99
N ALA A 169 -0.06 -4.91 -18.78
CA ALA A 169 0.53 -6.24 -18.97
C ALA A 169 1.27 -6.79 -17.72
N ARG A 170 1.57 -5.95 -16.72
CA ARG A 170 2.25 -6.35 -15.49
C ARG A 170 1.35 -6.12 -14.27
N PRO A 171 1.38 -7.04 -13.28
CA PRO A 171 0.67 -6.86 -12.03
C PRO A 171 1.39 -5.86 -11.12
N PHE A 172 0.64 -5.12 -10.31
CA PHE A 172 1.14 -4.23 -9.27
C PHE A 172 0.36 -4.48 -7.97
N PHE A 173 1.05 -4.93 -6.95
CA PHE A 173 0.49 -5.19 -5.62
C PHE A 173 1.45 -4.62 -4.58
N ASP A 174 1.23 -3.34 -4.25
CA ASP A 174 2.18 -2.59 -3.44
C ASP A 174 2.14 -3.04 -1.98
N THR A 175 3.30 -2.96 -1.33
CA THR A 175 3.45 -3.19 0.10
C THR A 175 3.28 -1.89 0.88
N VAL A 176 2.56 -1.95 1.99
CA VAL A 176 2.19 -0.77 2.78
C VAL A 176 2.33 -1.01 4.28
N LEU A 177 2.42 0.08 5.03
CA LEU A 177 2.34 0.09 6.48
C LEU A 177 0.89 0.34 6.92
N VAL A 178 0.38 -0.54 7.75
CA VAL A 178 -0.95 -0.45 8.36
C VAL A 178 -0.80 -0.18 9.86
N LYS A 179 -1.61 0.73 10.42
CA LYS A 179 -1.63 1.00 11.86
C LYS A 179 -2.08 -0.25 12.62
N THR A 180 -1.32 -0.60 13.66
CA THR A 180 -1.69 -1.67 14.59
C THR A 180 -2.49 -1.13 15.78
N PRO A 181 -3.21 -2.00 16.51
CA PRO A 181 -3.82 -1.63 17.78
C PRO A 181 -2.78 -1.12 18.78
N ALA A 182 -3.18 -0.23 19.70
CA ALA A 182 -2.28 0.42 20.67
C ALA A 182 -1.51 -0.54 21.60
N ARG A 183 -1.92 -1.82 21.69
CA ARG A 183 -1.27 -2.86 22.51
C ARG A 183 -0.18 -3.64 21.76
N SER A 184 -0.03 -3.42 20.45
CA SER A 184 0.99 -4.07 19.65
C SER A 184 2.38 -3.53 19.98
N LYS A 185 3.41 -4.39 19.88
CA LYS A 185 4.80 -4.00 20.16
C LYS A 185 5.29 -2.87 19.24
N TYR A 186 4.86 -2.91 17.98
CA TYR A 186 5.15 -1.87 16.99
C TYR A 186 3.86 -1.19 16.57
N ARG A 187 3.95 0.10 16.25
CA ARG A 187 2.83 0.95 15.81
C ARG A 187 2.30 0.60 14.42
N TYR A 188 3.13 -0.05 13.61
CA TYR A 188 2.82 -0.41 12.25
C TYR A 188 3.09 -1.88 11.99
N ARG A 189 2.43 -2.40 10.96
CA ARG A 189 2.65 -3.74 10.44
C ARG A 189 2.62 -3.68 8.92
N VAL A 190 3.49 -4.48 8.31
CA VAL A 190 3.58 -4.57 6.85
C VAL A 190 2.46 -5.43 6.30
N THR A 191 1.85 -4.97 5.21
CA THR A 191 0.92 -5.75 4.40
C THR A 191 1.19 -5.58 2.91
N ARG A 192 0.68 -6.49 2.10
CA ARG A 192 0.59 -6.33 0.64
C ARG A 192 -0.85 -6.10 0.25
N ILE A 193 -1.14 -5.03 -0.48
CA ILE A 193 -2.50 -4.76 -0.94
C ILE A 193 -2.78 -5.61 -2.17
N ARG A 194 -3.88 -6.37 -2.14
CA ARG A 194 -4.30 -7.19 -3.28
C ARG A 194 -5.41 -6.54 -4.06
N VAL A 195 -6.46 -6.03 -3.41
CA VAL A 195 -7.54 -5.30 -4.09
C VAL A 195 -7.98 -4.09 -3.27
N ILE A 196 -8.35 -3.01 -3.96
CA ILE A 196 -8.99 -1.82 -3.36
C ILE A 196 -10.40 -1.73 -3.94
N PHE A 197 -11.42 -1.64 -3.09
CA PHE A 197 -12.81 -1.62 -3.53
C PHE A 197 -13.68 -0.78 -2.61
N GLU A 198 -14.83 -0.35 -3.12
CA GLU A 198 -15.85 0.31 -2.32
C GLU A 198 -16.81 -0.73 -1.75
N LEU A 199 -17.23 -0.54 -0.50
CA LEU A 199 -18.27 -1.40 0.08
C LEU A 199 -19.56 -1.27 -0.75
N PRO A 200 -20.18 -2.38 -1.19
CA PRO A 200 -21.42 -2.30 -1.96
C PRO A 200 -22.56 -1.68 -1.13
N VAL A 201 -23.36 -0.82 -1.77
CA VAL A 201 -24.53 -0.19 -1.12
C VAL A 201 -25.58 -1.24 -0.70
N SER A 202 -25.64 -2.37 -1.42
CA SER A 202 -26.47 -3.53 -1.07
C SER A 202 -26.11 -4.17 0.25
N VAL A 203 -24.86 -3.98 0.71
CA VAL A 203 -24.34 -4.56 1.95
C VAL A 203 -24.63 -3.66 3.13
N ALA A 204 -24.31 -2.38 3.00
CA ALA A 204 -24.64 -1.37 3.99
C ALA A 204 -24.72 -0.01 3.29
N THR A 205 -25.69 0.79 3.67
CA THR A 205 -25.83 2.16 3.17
C THR A 205 -25.15 3.11 4.15
N LEU A 206 -23.96 3.60 3.80
CA LEU A 206 -23.22 4.62 4.54
C LEU A 206 -22.94 5.82 3.61
N ASP A 207 -22.82 7.00 4.21
CA ASP A 207 -22.44 8.21 3.51
C ASP A 207 -21.24 8.89 4.22
N PRO A 208 -20.06 8.96 3.61
CA PRO A 208 -19.70 8.33 2.33
C PRO A 208 -19.56 6.80 2.46
N GLN A 209 -19.64 6.08 1.33
CA GLN A 209 -19.31 4.65 1.36
C GLN A 209 -17.83 4.43 1.68
N PRO A 210 -17.51 3.47 2.56
CA PRO A 210 -16.14 3.22 2.96
C PRO A 210 -15.37 2.53 1.82
N ILE A 211 -14.17 3.04 1.57
CA ILE A 211 -13.19 2.39 0.71
C ILE A 211 -12.40 1.39 1.55
N LEU A 212 -12.38 0.15 1.09
CA LEU A 212 -11.76 -0.99 1.73
C LEU A 212 -10.61 -1.52 0.87
N ALA A 213 -9.72 -2.25 1.53
CA ALA A 213 -8.68 -3.01 0.87
C ALA A 213 -8.62 -4.42 1.44
N TYR A 214 -8.47 -5.40 0.56
CA TYR A 214 -7.99 -6.71 0.98
C TYR A 214 -6.47 -6.68 1.02
N VAL A 215 -5.90 -7.14 2.13
CA VAL A 215 -4.46 -7.14 2.35
C VAL A 215 -3.96 -8.51 2.79
N GLU A 216 -2.76 -8.88 2.36
CA GLU A 216 -2.04 -10.04 2.87
C GLU A 216 -1.08 -9.59 3.99
N TRP A 217 -1.10 -10.28 5.13
CA TRP A 217 -0.31 -9.90 6.29
C TRP A 217 1.11 -10.45 6.27
N PHE A 218 2.06 -9.64 6.71
CA PHE A 218 3.38 -10.09 7.13
C PHE A 218 3.44 -10.19 8.65
N THR A 219 4.46 -10.84 9.21
CA THR A 219 4.67 -10.92 10.65
C THR A 219 4.98 -9.54 11.24
N GLU A 220 4.91 -9.43 12.56
CA GLU A 220 5.45 -8.26 13.25
C GLU A 220 6.95 -8.09 12.98
N PHE A 221 7.45 -6.85 13.10
CA PHE A 221 8.85 -6.54 12.88
C PHE A 221 9.76 -7.31 13.84
N LYS A 222 10.79 -7.95 13.30
CA LYS A 222 11.85 -8.59 14.09
C LYS A 222 13.11 -7.76 13.93
N ALA A 223 13.65 -7.27 15.04
CA ALA A 223 14.98 -6.67 15.03
C ALA A 223 15.99 -7.75 14.62
N THR A 224 16.81 -7.44 13.62
CA THR A 224 17.84 -8.36 13.13
C THR A 224 19.20 -8.00 13.72
N ARG A 225 20.11 -8.97 13.74
CA ARG A 225 21.54 -8.70 13.94
C ARG A 225 22.26 -8.36 12.62
N HIS A 226 21.49 -8.16 11.54
CA HIS A 226 22.07 -7.88 10.24
C HIS A 226 22.77 -6.51 10.28
N PRO A 227 23.92 -6.32 9.61
CA PRO A 227 24.62 -5.04 9.61
C PRO A 227 23.76 -3.86 9.14
N SER A 228 22.76 -4.11 8.30
CA SER A 228 21.82 -3.06 7.84
C SER A 228 20.89 -2.54 8.93
N ARG A 229 20.75 -3.23 10.07
CA ARG A 229 19.79 -2.92 11.16
C ARG A 229 18.31 -2.87 10.74
N MET A 230 18.00 -3.20 9.49
CA MET A 230 16.64 -3.27 8.98
C MET A 230 15.81 -4.31 9.73
N PHE A 231 14.51 -4.04 9.84
CA PHE A 231 13.56 -5.00 10.39
C PHE A 231 13.32 -6.15 9.43
N GLU A 232 13.19 -7.35 9.98
CA GLU A 232 12.78 -8.54 9.23
C GLU A 232 11.29 -8.83 9.43
N VAL A 233 10.64 -9.21 8.33
CA VAL A 233 9.26 -9.66 8.31
C VAL A 233 9.15 -10.90 7.42
N SER A 234 8.22 -11.79 7.77
CA SER A 234 7.89 -12.97 6.98
C SER A 234 6.43 -12.95 6.57
N LYS A 235 6.03 -13.60 5.49
CA LYS A 235 4.60 -13.78 5.17
C LYS A 235 3.90 -14.55 6.28
N VAL A 236 2.69 -14.12 6.66
CA VAL A 236 1.84 -14.95 7.51
C VAL A 236 1.14 -15.96 6.62
N LEU A 237 1.41 -17.24 6.87
CA LEU A 237 0.83 -18.34 6.10
C LEU A 237 -0.22 -19.08 6.95
N GLY A 238 -1.35 -19.40 6.32
CA GLY A 238 -2.40 -20.20 6.89
C GLY A 238 -2.02 -21.68 6.98
N ARG A 239 -2.96 -22.51 7.45
CA ARG A 239 -2.76 -23.97 7.56
C ARG A 239 -2.57 -24.64 6.20
N ASP A 240 -3.13 -24.05 5.15
CA ASP A 240 -3.03 -24.43 3.74
C ASP A 240 -1.80 -23.85 3.03
N ARG A 241 -0.90 -23.19 3.78
CA ARG A 241 0.28 -22.47 3.27
C ARG A 241 -0.05 -21.32 2.32
N GLN A 242 -1.30 -20.84 2.30
CA GLN A 242 -1.67 -19.64 1.58
C GLN A 242 -1.43 -18.39 2.43
N PRO A 243 -1.13 -17.23 1.82
CA PRO A 243 -1.05 -15.97 2.55
C PRO A 243 -2.36 -15.69 3.31
N VAL A 244 -2.25 -15.39 4.59
CA VAL A 244 -3.40 -14.95 5.39
C VAL A 244 -3.69 -13.50 5.05
N GLY A 245 -4.92 -13.21 4.64
CA GLY A 245 -5.34 -11.84 4.45
C GLY A 245 -6.64 -11.49 5.17
N GLU A 246 -6.97 -10.21 5.07
CA GLU A 246 -8.06 -9.58 5.79
C GLU A 246 -8.55 -8.36 5.00
N VAL A 247 -9.82 -8.02 5.17
CA VAL A 247 -10.35 -6.75 4.68
C VAL A 247 -10.19 -5.68 5.75
N ILE A 248 -9.51 -4.60 5.40
CA ILE A 248 -9.31 -3.42 6.25
C ILE A 248 -9.91 -2.18 5.61
N SER A 249 -10.21 -1.17 6.43
CA SER A 249 -10.48 0.17 5.89
C SER A 249 -9.19 0.75 5.32
N LEU A 250 -9.27 1.35 4.12
CA LEU A 250 -8.11 1.97 3.47
C LEU A 250 -7.54 3.13 4.31
N SER A 251 -8.34 3.71 5.20
CA SER A 251 -7.91 4.74 6.17
C SER A 251 -6.89 4.27 7.20
N GLN A 252 -6.71 2.94 7.37
CA GLN A 252 -5.70 2.36 8.25
C GLN A 252 -4.32 2.32 7.60
N VAL A 253 -4.24 2.47 6.28
CA VAL A 253 -3.00 2.51 5.53
C VAL A 253 -2.32 3.85 5.73
N VAL A 254 -1.04 3.81 6.13
CA VAL A 254 -0.27 5.00 6.47
C VAL A 254 0.57 5.48 5.29
N ARG A 255 1.23 4.55 4.61
CA ARG A 255 2.14 4.78 3.49
C ARG A 255 2.54 3.47 2.83
N SER A 256 3.10 3.54 1.63
CA SER A 256 3.88 2.49 0.99
C SER A 256 5.18 2.23 1.75
N CYS A 257 5.65 0.99 1.62
CA CYS A 257 6.95 0.55 2.09
C CYS A 257 7.57 -0.40 1.05
N HIS A 258 8.87 -0.61 1.16
CA HIS A 258 9.62 -1.46 0.24
C HIS A 258 10.18 -2.66 1.01
N LEU A 259 9.93 -3.84 0.46
CA LEU A 259 10.46 -5.10 0.98
C LEU A 259 11.58 -5.59 0.09
N ILE A 260 12.71 -5.93 0.72
CA ILE A 260 13.87 -6.53 0.06
C ILE A 260 13.85 -8.02 0.41
N PRO A 261 13.70 -8.93 -0.57
CA PRO A 261 13.74 -10.36 -0.30
C PRO A 261 15.06 -10.77 0.35
N LYS A 262 15.02 -11.64 1.35
CA LYS A 262 16.24 -12.28 1.84
C LYS A 262 16.62 -13.37 0.85
N TRP A 263 17.62 -13.09 0.02
CA TRP A 263 18.17 -14.07 -0.92
C TRP A 263 18.99 -15.09 -0.15
N GLU A 264 18.39 -16.22 0.16
CA GLU A 264 19.12 -17.42 0.59
C GLU A 264 19.84 -17.99 -0.64
N ASP A 265 21.05 -17.49 -0.94
CA ASP A 265 22.01 -17.90 -2.00
C ASP A 265 21.48 -18.03 -3.45
N ASN A 266 20.20 -17.79 -3.69
CA ASN A 266 19.53 -17.94 -4.98
C ASN A 266 19.59 -16.65 -5.80
N LEU A 267 20.68 -16.47 -6.56
CA LEU A 267 20.90 -15.37 -7.50
C LEU A 267 19.93 -15.34 -8.71
N ARG A 268 18.99 -16.29 -8.83
CA ARG A 268 18.01 -16.39 -9.93
C ARG A 268 16.59 -15.97 -9.51
N ALA A 269 16.48 -14.97 -8.65
CA ALA A 269 15.19 -14.44 -8.23
C ALA A 269 14.43 -13.81 -9.41
N PRO A 270 13.16 -14.20 -9.68
CA PRO A 270 12.34 -13.48 -10.65
C PRO A 270 11.98 -12.09 -10.09
N LEU A 271 12.41 -11.03 -10.79
CA LEU A 271 12.16 -9.63 -10.40
C LEU A 271 10.65 -9.33 -10.28
N ASP A 272 9.84 -9.88 -11.18
CA ASP A 272 8.41 -9.56 -11.28
C ASP A 272 7.54 -10.27 -10.21
N PHE A 273 8.06 -11.32 -9.57
CA PHE A 273 7.31 -12.17 -8.65
C PHE A 273 8.07 -12.44 -7.34
N ALA A 274 8.97 -11.53 -6.96
CA ALA A 274 9.75 -11.66 -5.74
C ALA A 274 8.84 -11.75 -4.50
N LEU A 275 7.81 -10.91 -4.43
CA LEU A 275 6.82 -10.95 -3.36
C LEU A 275 5.96 -12.21 -3.36
N ASP A 276 5.92 -13.00 -4.44
CA ASP A 276 5.19 -14.27 -4.50
C ASP A 276 6.11 -15.45 -4.17
N THR A 277 7.38 -15.36 -4.57
CA THR A 277 8.38 -16.43 -4.45
C THR A 277 9.01 -16.50 -3.05
N PHE A 278 9.37 -15.36 -2.48
CA PHE A 278 10.09 -15.32 -1.19
C PHE A 278 9.11 -15.28 -0.01
N THR A 279 9.56 -15.78 1.13
CA THR A 279 8.79 -15.80 2.39
C THR A 279 9.33 -14.83 3.42
N GLU A 280 10.62 -14.48 3.36
CA GLU A 280 11.28 -13.57 4.29
C GLU A 280 11.81 -12.33 3.57
N PHE A 281 11.67 -11.19 4.24
CA PHE A 281 11.98 -9.88 3.70
C PHE A 281 12.59 -8.98 4.76
N LEU A 282 13.48 -8.09 4.33
CA LEU A 282 13.92 -6.93 5.08
C LEU A 282 13.06 -5.73 4.68
N VAL A 283 12.68 -4.93 5.66
CA VAL A 283 11.90 -3.71 5.48
C VAL A 283 12.86 -2.56 5.32
N ASN A 284 12.81 -1.88 4.17
CA ASN A 284 13.68 -0.75 3.90
C ASN A 284 13.14 0.51 4.59
N ASP A 285 13.77 0.88 5.70
CA ASP A 285 13.56 2.10 6.48
C ASP A 285 14.34 3.31 5.92
N PHE A 286 15.27 3.11 4.98
CA PHE A 286 16.06 4.18 4.35
C PHE A 286 15.44 4.74 3.06
N LEU A 287 14.19 4.40 2.74
CA LEU A 287 13.51 4.87 1.52
C LEU A 287 13.42 6.40 1.44
N ASP A 288 13.04 7.00 2.56
CA ASP A 288 12.92 8.45 2.73
C ASP A 288 12.95 8.79 4.22
N LEU A 289 13.04 10.08 4.50
CA LEU A 289 13.18 10.59 5.86
C LEU A 289 11.95 10.26 6.72
N HIS A 290 10.77 10.15 6.11
CA HIS A 290 9.58 9.77 6.84
C HIS A 290 9.62 8.29 7.24
N ALA A 291 10.11 7.39 6.38
CA ALA A 291 10.25 5.97 6.69
C ALA A 291 11.26 5.80 7.85
N TYR A 292 12.40 6.48 7.73
CA TYR A 292 13.48 6.42 8.71
C TYR A 292 13.04 6.94 10.09
N CYS A 293 12.22 7.99 10.14
CA CYS A 293 11.72 8.51 11.41
C CYS A 293 10.49 7.76 11.98
N SER A 294 9.83 6.91 11.18
CA SER A 294 8.55 6.28 11.57
C SER A 294 8.67 4.80 11.97
N LEU A 295 9.73 4.12 11.53
CA LEU A 295 10.01 2.71 11.81
C LEU A 295 11.06 2.59 12.90
#